data_AF-A0A3D5ELR4-F1
#
_entry.id   AF-A0A3D5ELR4-F1
#
_cell.length_a   1.000
_cell.length_b   1.000
_cell.length_c   1.000
_cell.angle_alpha   90.00
_cell.angle_beta   90.00
_cell.angle_gamma   90.00
#
_symmetry.space_group_name_H-M   'P 1'
#
loop_
_entity.id
_entity.type
_entity.pdbx_description
1 polymer ?
#
loop_
_entity_poly.entity_id
_entity_poly.type
_entity_poly.pdbx_seq_one_letter_code
_entity_poly.pdbx_strand_id
1 'polypeptide(L)' 'MTPEEFDKWRVMPRLLVLLMGLASWDVIHWFTTLEDPTFEQAGLVSVVTGAMTAVFGLFLGQGKKE' A
#
# COMPACT_ATOMS: atom_id res chain seq x y z
N MET A 1 -10.44 -10.12 25.48
CA MET A 1 -9.41 -9.93 24.46
C MET A 1 -8.23 -9.26 25.15
N THR A 2 -7.25 -10.05 25.58
CA THR A 2 -6.01 -9.48 26.12
C THR A 2 -5.22 -8.82 24.98
N PRO A 3 -4.38 -7.80 25.26
CA PRO A 3 -3.56 -7.15 24.23
C PRO A 3 -2.73 -8.12 23.38
N GLU A 4 -2.32 -9.25 23.97
CA GLU A 4 -1.57 -10.32 23.33
C GLU A 4 -2.39 -11.14 22.31
N GLU A 5 -3.72 -11.24 22.49
CA GLU A 5 -4.61 -11.90 21.52
C GLU A 5 -4.88 -11.02 20.30
N PHE A 6 -4.88 -9.69 20.47
CA PHE A 6 -5.03 -8.74 19.38
C PHE A 6 -3.81 -8.72 18.46
N ASP A 7 -2.61 -8.85 19.03
CA ASP A 7 -1.36 -8.87 18.28
C ASP A 7 -1.20 -10.18 17.47
N LYS A 8 -1.71 -11.32 17.98
CA LYS A 8 -1.77 -12.59 17.23
C LYS A 8 -2.52 -12.49 15.90
N TRP A 9 -3.51 -11.60 15.80
CA TRP A 9 -4.29 -11.40 14.58
C TRP A 9 -3.55 -10.56 13.53
N ARG A 10 -2.33 -10.08 13.81
CA ARG A 10 -1.54 -9.26 12.89
C ARG A 10 -2.36 -8.10 12.32
N VAL A 11 -3.21 -7.49 13.16
CA VAL A 11 -4.12 -6.41 12.76
C VAL A 11 -3.31 -5.22 12.27
N MET A 12 -2.27 -4.84 13.01
CA MET A 12 -1.40 -3.70 12.68
C MET A 12 -0.77 -3.79 11.28
N PRO A 13 -0.05 -4.87 10.89
CA PRO A 13 0.51 -4.96 9.55
C PRO A 13 -0.56 -5.03 8.44
N ARG A 14 -1.74 -5.63 8.70
CA ARG A 14 -2.85 -5.60 7.73
C ARG A 14 -3.37 -4.18 7.52
N LEU A 15 -3.51 -3.41 8.59
CA LEU A 15 -3.93 -2.02 8.56
C LEU A 15 -2.94 -1.16 7.78
N LEU A 16 -1.64 -1.38 7.97
CA LEU A 16 -0.59 -0.67 7.22
C LEU A 16 -0.65 -0.97 5.71
N VAL A 17 -0.86 -2.23 5.31
CA VAL A 17 -1.03 -2.59 3.89
C VAL A 17 -2.29 -1.96 3.32
N LEU A 18 -3.39 -1.97 4.08
CA LEU A 18 -4.65 -1.36 3.65
C LEU A 18 -4.52 0.16 3.49
N LEU A 19 -3.85 0.84 4.41
CA LEU A 19 -3.56 2.28 4.32
C LEU A 19 -2.65 2.60 3.12
N MET A 20 -1.64 1.77 2.84
CA MET A 20 -0.82 1.92 1.65
C MET A 20 -1.64 1.74 0.37
N GLY A 21 -2.54 0.75 0.33
CA GLY A 21 -3.45 0.55 -0.80
C GLY A 21 -4.38 1.74 -1.02
N LEU A 22 -4.94 2.31 0.05
CA LEU A 22 -5.77 3.51 -0.04
C LEU A 22 -4.98 4.73 -0.53
N ALA A 23 -3.75 4.93 -0.03
CA ALA A 23 -2.89 6.02 -0.48
C ALA A 23 -2.51 5.89 -1.96
N SER A 24 -2.21 4.67 -2.42
CA SER A 24 -1.96 4.42 -3.84
C SER A 24 -3.19 4.63 -4.71
N TRP A 25 -4.36 4.21 -4.25
CA TRP A 25 -5.63 4.47 -4.93
C TRP A 25 -5.90 5.97 -5.06
N ASP A 26 -5.71 6.73 -3.99
CA ASP A 26 -5.93 8.18 -3.99
C ASP A 26 -5.03 8.90 -5.01
N VAL A 27 -3.75 8.54 -5.08
CA VAL A 27 -2.80 9.08 -6.06
C VAL A 27 -3.18 8.73 -7.49
N ILE A 28 -3.59 7.48 -7.75
CA ILE A 28 -4.05 7.05 -9.07
C ILE A 28 -5.34 7.78 -9.46
N HIS A 29 -6.30 7.85 -8.54
CA HIS A 29 -7.58 8.51 -8.76
C HIS A 29 -7.37 10.00 -9.05
N TRP A 30 -6.56 10.69 -8.25
CA TRP A 30 -6.16 12.08 -8.51
C TRP A 30 -5.52 12.25 -9.89
N PHE A 31 -4.63 11.35 -10.30
CA PHE A 31 -4.00 11.45 -11.62
C PHE A 31 -5.01 11.33 -12.76
N THR A 32 -6.04 10.48 -12.61
CA THR A 32 -7.10 10.33 -13.62
C THR A 32 -8.07 11.50 -13.69
N THR A 33 -8.11 12.38 -12.68
CA THR A 33 -8.98 13.57 -12.69
C THR A 33 -8.32 14.81 -13.29
N LEU A 34 -7.04 14.73 -13.69
CA LEU A 34 -6.31 15.84 -14.30
C LEU A 34 -6.71 16.01 -15.79
N GLU A 35 -6.95 17.25 -16.20
CA GLU A 35 -7.32 17.58 -17.59
C GLU A 35 -6.12 17.52 -18.54
N ASP A 36 -4.92 17.89 -18.06
CA ASP A 36 -3.67 17.82 -18.82
C ASP A 36 -2.53 17.28 -17.91
N PRO A 37 -2.42 15.94 -17.75
CA PRO A 37 -1.44 15.33 -16.87
C PRO A 37 -0.01 15.45 -17.42
N THR A 38 0.95 15.86 -16.57
CA THR A 38 2.35 15.99 -16.96
C THR A 38 3.14 14.68 -16.80
N PHE A 39 4.28 14.59 -17.48
CA PHE A 39 5.16 13.43 -17.40
C PHE A 39 5.75 13.22 -15.99
N GLU A 40 6.04 14.31 -15.28
CA GLU A 40 6.52 14.28 -13.90
C GLU A 40 5.48 13.70 -12.94
N GLN A 41 4.19 14.06 -13.13
CA GLN A 41 3.08 13.53 -12.34
C GLN A 41 2.88 12.03 -12.61
N ALA A 42 3.01 11.59 -13.87
CA ALA A 42 2.98 10.17 -14.22
C ALA A 42 4.15 9.40 -13.55
N GLY A 43 5.33 10.03 -13.45
CA GLY A 43 6.47 9.50 -12.72
C GLY A 43 6.17 9.25 -11.24
N LEU A 44 5.51 10.20 -10.56
CA LEU A 44 5.08 10.05 -9.17
C LEU A 44 4.12 8.86 -9.01
N VAL A 45 3.11 8.75 -9.87
CA VAL A 45 2.11 7.65 -9.82
C VAL A 45 2.79 6.29 -10.00
N SER A 46 3.78 6.21 -10.89
CA SER A 46 4.58 5.00 -11.11
C SER A 46 5.36 4.59 -9.85
N VAL A 47 6.05 5.55 -9.21
CA VAL A 47 6.80 5.29 -7.96
C VAL A 47 5.88 4.81 -6.84
N VAL A 48 4.71 5.45 -6.69
CA VAL A 48 3.71 5.08 -5.66
C VAL A 48 3.16 3.66 -5.90
N THR A 49 2.84 3.32 -7.16
CA THR A 49 2.33 1.98 -7.52
C THR A 49 3.41 0.90 -7.36
N GLY A 50 4.67 1.22 -7.70
CA GLY A 50 5.81 0.33 -7.48
C GLY A 50 6.08 0.07 -5.99
N ALA A 51 6.03 1.12 -5.16
CA ALA A 51 6.18 0.99 -3.71
C ALA A 51 5.10 0.10 -3.10
N MET A 52 3.85 0.22 -3.54
CA MET A 52 2.74 -0.65 -3.12
C MET A 52 3.02 -2.12 -3.43
N THR A 53 3.58 -2.42 -4.60
CA THR A 53 3.93 -3.79 -5.00
C THR A 53 5.01 -4.39 -4.08
N ALA A 54 6.02 -3.60 -3.72
CA ALA A 54 7.05 -4.02 -2.77
C ALA A 54 6.47 -4.28 -1.37
N VAL A 55 5.62 -3.38 -0.85
CA VAL A 55 4.97 -3.54 0.46
C VAL A 55 4.08 -4.78 0.49
N PHE A 56 3.30 -5.01 -0.57
CA PHE A 56 2.44 -6.18 -0.68
C PHE A 56 3.25 -7.48 -0.77
N GLY A 57 4.33 -7.49 -1.54
CA GLY A 57 5.26 -8.62 -1.63
C GLY A 57 5.91 -8.96 -0.28
N LEU A 58 6.36 -7.96 0.46
CA LEU A 58 6.89 -8.14 1.82
C LEU A 58 5.82 -8.69 2.76
N PHE A 59 4.59 -8.17 2.71
CA PHE A 59 3.49 -8.64 3.55
C PHE A 59 3.12 -10.11 3.29
N LEU A 60 3.03 -10.51 2.01
CA LEU A 60 2.80 -11.92 1.63
C LEU A 60 3.98 -12.82 2.01
N GLY A 61 5.21 -12.32 1.88
CA GLY A 61 6.43 -13.04 2.23
C GLY A 61 6.57 -13.34 3.73
N GLN A 62 5.98 -12.52 4.60
CA GLN A 62 6.02 -12.71 6.06
C GLN A 62 5.28 -13.97 6.56
N GLY A 63 4.61 -14.74 5.69
CA GLY A 63 4.02 -16.05 6.02
C GLY A 63 4.93 -17.25 5.77
N LYS A 64 6.03 -17.10 5.00
CA LYS A 64 7.05 -18.13 4.80
C LYS A 64 8.19 -17.90 5.78
N LYS A 65 8.07 -18.43 6.99
CA LYS A 65 9.24 -18.86 7.76
C LYS A 65 9.42 -20.34 7.42
N GLU A 66 10.53 -20.65 6.75
CA GLU A 66 11.10 -22.01 6.78
C GLU A 66 11.40 -22.42 8.24
#